data_AF-A0A379SRJ8-F1
#
_entry.id   AF-A0A379SRJ8-F1
#
_cell.length_a   1.000
_cell.length_b   1.000
_cell.length_c   1.000
_cell.angle_alpha   90.00
_cell.angle_beta   90.00
_cell.angle_gamma   90.00
#
_symmetry.space_group_name_H-M   'P 1'
#
loop_
_entity.id
_entity.type
_entity.pdbx_description
1 polymer ?
#
loop_
_entity_poly.entity_id
_entity_poly.type
_entity_poly.pdbx_seq_one_letter_code
_entity_poly.pdbx_strand_id
1 'polypeptide(L)'
;MSKRNAFGQSHDVEKSVPYDFHSASELLSLCERHGLSVSGLMMKNELALRSKEQIDAGFARIWQVMAAGIERGMNTEGVLPGPLNVPRRAVALRRLFGLQR
;
A
#
# COMPACT_ATOMS: atom_id res chain seq x y z
N MET A 1 23.50 9.30 19.00
CA MET A 1 22.21 8.64 19.31
C MET A 1 21.88 7.61 18.22
N SER A 2 22.02 6.33 18.53
CA SER A 2 21.67 5.21 17.62
C SER A 2 20.18 4.88 17.75
N LYS A 3 19.38 5.18 16.71
CA LYS A 3 18.01 4.66 16.62
C LYS A 3 18.11 3.23 16.08
N ARG A 4 17.89 2.23 16.93
CA ARG A 4 17.76 0.84 16.51
C ARG A 4 16.54 0.71 15.60
N ASN A 5 16.76 0.25 14.38
CA ASN A 5 15.72 -0.04 13.42
C ASN A 5 14.98 -1.32 13.82
N ALA A 6 13.67 -1.24 14.06
CA ALA A 6 12.81 -2.39 14.37
C ALA A 6 12.31 -3.07 13.07
N PHE A 7 13.23 -3.52 12.21
CA PHE A 7 12.87 -4.39 11.08
C PHE A 7 13.02 -5.85 11.52
N GLY A 8 11.99 -6.68 11.28
CA GLY A 8 12.03 -8.12 11.54
C GLY A 8 11.43 -8.59 12.87
N GLN A 9 10.58 -7.79 13.52
CA GLN A 9 9.82 -8.30 14.68
C GLN A 9 8.68 -9.20 14.20
N SER A 10 8.61 -10.40 14.77
CA SER A 10 7.46 -11.30 14.65
C SER A 10 6.25 -10.60 15.28
N HIS A 11 5.29 -10.20 14.46
CA HIS A 11 4.00 -9.76 14.95
C HIS A 11 3.11 -10.98 14.99
N ASP A 12 2.97 -11.59 16.16
CA ASP A 12 1.93 -12.60 16.39
C ASP A 12 0.58 -11.88 16.31
N VAL A 13 -0.06 -11.99 15.15
CA VAL A 13 -1.42 -11.47 14.97
C VAL A 13 -2.35 -12.50 15.60
N GLU A 14 -2.74 -12.26 16.84
CA GLU A 14 -3.62 -13.11 17.67
C GLU A 14 -5.07 -13.23 17.15
N LYS A 15 -5.31 -12.94 15.86
CA LYS A 15 -6.63 -13.04 15.23
C LYS A 15 -6.67 -14.27 14.34
N SER A 16 -7.51 -15.22 14.73
CA SER A 16 -7.80 -16.41 13.92
C SER A 16 -8.38 -16.00 12.56
N VAL A 17 -7.59 -16.20 11.51
CA VAL A 17 -8.03 -16.10 10.11
C VAL A 17 -8.07 -17.49 9.49
N PRO A 18 -8.90 -17.72 8.45
CA PRO A 18 -9.05 -19.04 7.83
C PRO A 18 -7.77 -19.60 7.22
N TYR A 19 -6.88 -18.74 6.70
CA TYR A 19 -5.64 -19.14 6.04
C TYR A 19 -4.45 -18.42 6.68
N ASP A 20 -4.01 -18.89 7.83
CA ASP A 20 -2.85 -18.34 8.54
C ASP A 20 -1.52 -18.84 7.93
N PHE A 21 -0.52 -17.95 7.85
CA PHE A 21 0.80 -18.25 7.28
C PHE A 21 1.88 -17.31 7.82
N HIS A 22 3.11 -17.82 7.95
CA HIS A 22 4.24 -17.09 8.51
C HIS A 22 5.41 -16.94 7.52
N SER A 23 5.28 -17.50 6.32
CA SER A 23 6.28 -17.41 5.27
C SER A 23 5.66 -17.26 3.88
N ALA A 24 6.43 -16.70 2.93
CA ALA A 24 6.00 -16.61 1.54
C ALA A 24 5.77 -18.00 0.92
N SER A 25 6.57 -18.99 1.30
CA SER A 25 6.40 -20.39 0.87
C SER A 25 5.08 -20.99 1.36
N GLU A 26 4.71 -20.75 2.62
CA GLU A 26 3.44 -21.22 3.17
C GLU A 26 2.24 -20.57 2.47
N LEU A 27 2.32 -19.27 2.20
CA LEU A 27 1.28 -18.56 1.44
C LEU A 27 1.06 -19.19 0.07
N LEU A 28 2.13 -19.46 -0.68
CA LEU A 28 2.05 -20.09 -1.99
C LEU A 28 1.47 -21.51 -1.90
N SER A 29 1.92 -22.31 -0.94
CA SER A 29 1.36 -23.65 -0.70
C SER A 29 -0.13 -23.59 -0.35
N LEU A 30 -0.59 -22.62 0.43
CA LEU A 30 -2.02 -22.43 0.70
C LEU A 30 -2.80 -22.02 -0.55
N CYS A 31 -2.26 -21.12 -1.36
CA CYS A 31 -2.87 -20.71 -2.63
C CYS A 31 -3.07 -21.93 -3.56
N GLU A 32 -2.04 -22.75 -3.73
CA GLU A 32 -2.10 -23.98 -4.53
C GLU A 32 -3.09 -24.99 -3.96
N ARG A 33 -3.03 -25.27 -2.65
CA ARG A 33 -3.94 -26.24 -2.00
C ARG A 33 -5.41 -25.85 -2.09
N HIS A 34 -5.73 -24.56 -2.07
CA HIS A 34 -7.10 -24.06 -2.08
C HIS A 34 -7.57 -23.57 -3.46
N GLY A 35 -6.70 -23.60 -4.48
CA GLY A 35 -7.03 -23.09 -5.82
C GLY A 35 -7.35 -21.59 -5.82
N LEU A 36 -6.74 -20.82 -4.93
CA LEU A 36 -6.97 -19.38 -4.79
C LEU A 36 -5.75 -18.59 -5.29
N SER A 37 -6.00 -17.43 -5.89
CA SER A 37 -4.94 -16.42 -6.05
C SER A 37 -4.55 -15.86 -4.68
N VAL A 38 -3.37 -15.23 -4.60
CA VAL A 38 -2.93 -14.52 -3.38
C VAL A 38 -3.98 -13.50 -2.92
N SER A 39 -4.54 -12.73 -3.85
CA SER A 39 -5.59 -11.75 -3.55
C SER A 39 -6.90 -12.39 -3.08
N GLY A 40 -7.26 -13.56 -3.64
CA GLY A 40 -8.43 -14.33 -3.23
C GLY A 40 -8.28 -14.89 -1.82
N LEU A 41 -7.12 -15.48 -1.51
CA LEU A 41 -6.81 -15.96 -0.17
C LEU A 41 -6.82 -14.82 0.85
N MET A 42 -6.16 -13.70 0.54
CA MET A 42 -6.17 -12.53 1.42
C MET A 42 -7.55 -11.92 1.61
N MET A 43 -8.40 -11.89 0.58
CA MET A 43 -9.80 -11.45 0.72
C MET A 43 -10.57 -12.34 1.71
N LYS A 44 -10.35 -13.66 1.71
CA LYS A 44 -10.98 -14.56 2.68
C LYS A 44 -10.49 -14.30 4.11
N ASN A 45 -9.20 -14.02 4.29
CA ASN A 45 -8.66 -13.64 5.60
C ASN A 45 -9.23 -12.31 6.08
N GLU A 46 -9.31 -11.30 5.22
CA GLU A 46 -9.88 -10.00 5.56
C GLU A 46 -11.37 -10.09 5.92
N LEU A 47 -12.13 -10.90 5.19
CA LEU A 47 -13.57 -11.12 5.46
C LEU A 47 -13.84 -11.80 6.80
N ALA A 48 -12.87 -12.52 7.37
CA ALA A 48 -12.99 -13.07 8.72
C ALA A 48 -12.86 -11.98 9.81
N LEU A 49 -12.26 -10.83 9.47
CA LEU A 49 -12.00 -9.74 10.41
C LEU A 49 -12.94 -8.55 10.23
N ARG A 50 -13.48 -8.36 9.02
CA ARG A 50 -14.22 -7.17 8.59
C ARG A 50 -15.30 -7.54 7.59
N SER A 51 -16.36 -6.73 7.51
CA SER A 51 -17.35 -6.89 6.44
C SER A 51 -16.80 -6.47 5.08
N LYS A 52 -17.43 -6.93 3.99
CA LYS A 52 -17.01 -6.56 2.63
C LYS A 52 -17.08 -5.04 2.41
N GLU A 53 -18.11 -4.40 2.95
CA GLU A 53 -18.34 -2.96 2.87
C GLU A 53 -17.22 -2.19 3.57
N GLN A 54 -16.76 -2.67 4.73
CA GLN A 54 -15.64 -2.06 5.45
C GLN A 54 -14.32 -2.18 4.69
N ILE A 55 -14.08 -3.34 4.05
CA ILE A 55 -12.90 -3.58 3.22
C ILE A 55 -12.90 -2.62 2.02
N ASP A 56 -14.01 -2.54 1.30
CA ASP A 56 -14.14 -1.68 0.11
C ASP A 56 -14.01 -0.20 0.46
N ALA A 57 -14.66 0.25 1.54
CA ALA A 57 -14.52 1.60 2.05
C ALA A 57 -13.06 1.91 2.44
N GLY A 58 -12.36 0.93 3.03
CA GLY A 58 -10.94 1.01 3.35
C GLY A 58 -10.08 1.22 2.09
N PHE A 59 -10.26 0.38 1.07
CA PHE A 59 -9.54 0.51 -0.20
C PHE A 59 -9.82 1.84 -0.90
N ALA A 60 -11.09 2.25 -0.96
CA ALA A 60 -11.48 3.54 -1.55
C ALA A 60 -10.81 4.71 -0.83
N ARG A 61 -10.76 4.70 0.51
CA ARG A 61 -10.11 5.75 1.29
C ARG A 61 -8.61 5.82 1.03
N ILE A 62 -7.91 4.67 1.02
CA ILE A 62 -6.47 4.64 0.74
C ILE A 62 -6.22 5.17 -0.68
N TRP A 63 -7.00 4.71 -1.66
CA TRP A 63 -6.92 5.22 -3.04
C TRP A 63 -7.12 6.73 -3.12
N GLN A 64 -8.15 7.28 -2.47
CA GLN A 64 -8.41 8.72 -2.45
C GLN A 64 -7.21 9.51 -1.91
N VAL A 65 -6.57 9.03 -0.84
CA VAL A 65 -5.37 9.67 -0.29
C VAL A 65 -4.20 9.62 -1.29
N MET A 66 -3.97 8.48 -1.94
CA MET A 66 -2.94 8.35 -2.98
C MET A 66 -3.22 9.29 -4.15
N ALA A 67 -4.44 9.27 -4.69
CA ALA A 67 -4.85 10.10 -5.81
C ALA A 67 -4.73 11.60 -5.49
N ALA A 68 -5.16 12.03 -4.31
CA ALA A 68 -5.00 13.41 -3.86
C ALA A 68 -3.52 13.78 -3.70
N GLY A 69 -2.67 12.85 -3.24
CA GLY A 69 -1.22 13.04 -3.17
C GLY A 69 -0.57 13.22 -4.54
N ILE A 70 -0.94 12.39 -5.51
CA ILE A 70 -0.50 12.48 -6.90
C ILE A 70 -0.93 13.83 -7.49
N GLU A 71 -2.20 14.22 -7.33
CA GLU A 71 -2.70 15.50 -7.82
C GLU A 71 -1.93 16.68 -7.22
N ARG A 72 -1.75 16.72 -5.88
CA ARG A 72 -0.93 17.76 -5.24
C ARG A 72 0.49 17.77 -5.81
N GLY A 73 1.12 16.62 -5.94
CA GLY A 73 2.48 16.49 -6.47
C GLY A 73 2.63 17.01 -7.90
N MET A 74 1.65 16.73 -8.76
CA MET A 74 1.60 17.17 -10.15
C MET A 74 1.25 18.65 -10.34
N ASN A 75 0.81 19.35 -9.29
CA ASN A 75 0.49 20.79 -9.30
C ASN A 75 1.45 21.65 -8.47
N THR A 76 2.30 21.05 -7.63
CA THR A 76 3.18 21.80 -6.72
C THR A 76 4.52 22.10 -7.35
N GLU A 77 4.80 23.39 -7.56
CA GLU A 77 6.07 23.88 -8.06
C GLU A 77 7.10 24.15 -6.95
N GLY A 78 8.30 24.56 -7.36
CA GLY A 78 9.36 25.00 -6.48
C GLY A 78 10.39 23.92 -6.16
N VAL A 79 11.09 24.11 -5.04
CA VAL A 79 12.22 23.29 -4.58
C VAL A 79 11.82 22.54 -3.31
N LEU A 80 12.28 21.30 -3.16
CA LEU A 80 12.08 20.53 -1.94
C LEU A 80 12.82 21.19 -0.77
N PRO A 81 12.21 21.23 0.43
CA PRO A 81 12.88 21.78 1.61
C PRO A 81 14.10 20.92 1.96
N GLY A 82 15.15 21.57 2.47
CA GLY A 82 16.40 20.93 2.86
C GLY A 82 17.62 21.46 2.09
N PRO A 83 18.84 21.04 2.46
CA PRO A 83 20.08 21.64 1.95
C PRO A 83 20.41 21.26 0.50
N LEU A 84 19.73 20.25 -0.06
CA LEU A 84 20.04 19.67 -1.36
C LEU A 84 19.44 20.45 -2.54
N ASN A 85 18.61 21.48 -2.28
CA ASN A 85 18.01 22.35 -3.30
C ASN A 85 17.40 21.58 -4.49
N VAL A 86 16.71 20.47 -4.24
CA VAL A 86 16.20 19.58 -5.29
C VAL A 86 14.91 20.15 -5.90
N PRO A 87 14.86 20.45 -7.21
CA PRO A 87 13.65 20.97 -7.84
C PRO A 87 12.55 19.90 -7.95
N ARG A 88 11.29 20.31 -7.80
CA ARG A 88 10.13 19.44 -8.04
C ARG A 88 9.95 19.23 -9.54
N ARG A 89 10.07 17.98 -10.00
CA ARG A 89 10.03 17.63 -11.43
C ARG A 89 8.64 17.31 -11.98
N ALA A 90 7.71 16.89 -11.12
CA ALA A 90 6.41 16.36 -11.56
C ALA A 90 5.57 17.37 -12.37
N VAL A 91 5.53 18.64 -11.96
CA VAL A 91 4.76 19.70 -12.69
C VAL A 91 5.34 19.93 -14.08
N ALA A 92 6.66 20.00 -14.21
CA ALA A 92 7.32 20.20 -15.49
C ALA A 92 7.03 19.02 -16.45
N LEU A 93 7.11 17.78 -15.94
CA LEU A 93 6.77 16.60 -16.72
C LEU A 93 5.29 16.59 -17.15
N ARG A 94 4.37 16.97 -16.27
CA ARG A 94 2.93 17.08 -16.62
C ARG A 94 2.70 18.02 -17.80
N ARG A 95 3.36 19.20 -17.78
CA ARG A 95 3.28 20.18 -18.89
C ARG A 95 3.87 19.60 -20.17
N LEU A 96 5.03 18.95 -20.06
CA LEU A 96 5.73 18.35 -21.20
C LEU A 96 4.89 17.29 -21.90
N PHE A 97 4.22 16.43 -21.15
CA PHE A 97 3.40 15.34 -21.69
C PHE A 97 1.98 15.78 -22.06
N GLY A 98 1.66 17.08 -22.00
CA GLY A 98 0.31 17.57 -22.32
C GLY A 98 -0.78 16.96 -21.45
N LEU A 99 -0.44 16.51 -20.23
CA LEU A 99 -1.38 15.94 -19.26
C LEU A 99 -2.19 17.07 -18.61
N GLN A 100 -3.00 17.73 -19.43
CA GLN A 100 -4.06 18.62 -19.01
C GLN A 100 -5.31 17.75 -18.78
N ARG A 101 -5.94 17.91 -17.62
CA ARG A 101 -7.21 17.23 -17.35
C ARG A 101 -8.28 17.76 -18.28
#